data_AF-A0A227J5S4-F1
#
_entry.id   AF-A0A227J5S4-F1
#
_cell.length_a   1.000
_cell.length_b   1.000
_cell.length_c   1.000
_cell.angle_alpha   90.00
_cell.angle_beta   90.00
_cell.angle_gamma   90.00
#
_symmetry.space_group_name_H-M   'P 1'
#
loop_
_entity.id
_entity.type
_entity.pdbx_description
1 polymer ?
#
loop_
_entity_poly.entity_id
_entity_poly.type
_entity_poly.pdbx_seq_one_letter_code
_entity_poly.pdbx_strand_id
1 'polypeptide(L)'
;EEGQYLGSNISIGLYPCIDPAHSADEILRKAARTCQYASEQNKDRIAIYSQRTQHAVDRYFFIEQGLKSALEKQTLSVKFQPIINAKSSEVVSFESLVRWRSKEFGEIYP
;
A
#
# COMPACT_ATOMS: atom_id res chain seq x y z
N GLU A 1 34.85 -10.86 -25.10
CA GLU A 1 33.43 -11.13 -24.81
C GLU A 1 32.92 -10.02 -23.92
N GLU A 2 31.96 -9.23 -24.39
CA GLU A 2 31.32 -8.19 -23.56
C GLU A 2 30.32 -8.87 -22.62
N GLY A 3 30.56 -8.78 -21.32
CA GLY A 3 29.65 -9.32 -20.31
C GLY A 3 28.33 -8.56 -20.29
N GLN A 4 27.22 -9.29 -20.30
CA GLN A 4 25.88 -8.71 -20.15
C GLN A 4 25.49 -8.65 -18.67
N TYR A 5 24.99 -7.49 -18.22
CA TYR A 5 24.35 -7.37 -16.91
C TYR A 5 22.97 -8.04 -16.95
N LEU A 6 22.81 -9.17 -16.25
CA LEU A 6 21.57 -9.95 -16.19
C LEU A 6 20.52 -9.39 -15.21
N GLY A 7 20.75 -8.23 -14.58
CA GLY A 7 19.78 -7.60 -13.70
C GLY A 7 20.15 -6.17 -13.33
N SER A 8 19.30 -5.21 -13.72
CA SER A 8 19.42 -3.79 -13.36
C SER A 8 18.50 -3.38 -12.21
N ASN A 9 17.65 -4.30 -11.74
CA ASN A 9 16.50 -4.01 -10.91
C ASN A 9 16.39 -4.95 -9.71
N ILE A 10 17.25 -4.77 -8.70
CA ILE A 10 17.23 -5.54 -7.44
C ILE A 10 16.48 -4.76 -6.36
N SER A 11 15.59 -5.42 -5.63
CA SER A 11 14.96 -4.87 -4.43
C SER A 11 15.33 -5.68 -3.20
N ILE A 12 15.46 -5.02 -2.05
CA ILE A 12 15.96 -5.61 -0.80
C ILE A 12 14.99 -5.29 0.34
N GLY A 13 14.55 -6.32 1.05
CA GLY A 13 13.78 -6.21 2.29
C GLY A 13 14.63 -6.63 3.48
N LEU A 14 14.78 -5.77 4.48
CA LEU A 14 15.56 -6.03 5.68
C LEU A 14 14.66 -6.10 6.91
N TYR A 15 14.77 -7.14 7.72
CA TYR A 15 14.10 -7.20 9.02
C TYR A 15 15.14 -7.34 10.15
N PRO A 16 15.73 -6.22 10.61
CA PRO A 16 16.87 -6.26 11.54
C PRO A 16 16.47 -6.52 12.99
N CYS A 17 15.30 -6.05 13.41
CA CYS A 17 14.82 -6.18 14.79
C CYS A 17 13.87 -7.37 14.91
N ILE A 18 14.43 -8.58 14.82
CA ILE A 18 13.69 -9.82 14.98
C ILE A 18 13.18 -9.90 16.43
N ASP A 19 11.87 -10.09 16.58
CA ASP A 19 11.29 -10.46 17.87
C ASP A 19 11.59 -11.95 18.14
N PRO A 20 12.21 -12.31 19.28
CA PRO A 20 12.45 -13.70 19.66
C PRO A 20 11.18 -14.56 19.77
N ALA A 21 10.00 -13.93 19.91
CA ALA A 21 8.73 -14.63 19.94
C ALA A 21 8.25 -15.09 18.54
N HIS A 22 8.83 -14.57 17.45
CA HIS A 22 8.43 -14.96 16.10
C HIS A 22 9.06 -16.30 15.68
N SER A 23 8.28 -17.12 14.97
CA SER A 23 8.79 -18.31 14.30
C SER A 23 9.67 -17.96 13.10
N ALA A 24 10.51 -18.90 12.66
CA ALA A 24 11.33 -18.73 11.46
C ALA A 24 10.50 -18.38 10.21
N ASP A 25 9.33 -19.01 10.06
CA ASP A 25 8.38 -18.72 8.97
C ASP A 25 7.84 -17.30 9.01
N GLU A 26 7.54 -16.78 10.21
CA GLU A 26 7.07 -15.40 10.39
C GLU A 26 8.15 -14.38 10.04
N ILE A 27 9.39 -14.64 10.46
CA ILE A 27 10.55 -13.80 10.14
C ILE A 27 10.76 -13.75 8.62
N LEU A 28 10.74 -14.90 7.95
CA LEU A 28 10.88 -15.00 6.50
C LEU A 28 9.74 -14.27 5.78
N ARG A 29 8.49 -14.45 6.23
CA ARG A 29 7.34 -13.74 5.67
C ARG A 29 7.49 -12.22 5.79
N LYS A 30 7.94 -11.72 6.94
CA LYS A 30 8.14 -10.27 7.15
C LYS A 30 9.24 -9.72 6.25
N ALA A 31 10.37 -10.41 6.14
CA ALA A 31 11.46 -10.01 5.24
C ALA A 31 11.02 -10.02 3.76
N ALA A 32 10.31 -11.08 3.33
CA ALA A 32 9.80 -11.20 1.97
C ALA A 32 8.77 -10.12 1.62
N ARG A 33 7.81 -9.85 2.51
CA ARG A 33 6.84 -8.74 2.36
C ARG A 33 7.54 -7.39 2.24
N THR A 34 8.55 -7.16 3.07
CA THR A 34 9.33 -5.92 3.03
C THR A 34 10.08 -5.77 1.70
N CYS A 35 10.60 -6.87 1.16
CA CYS A 35 11.26 -6.89 -0.15
C CYS A 35 10.29 -6.58 -1.29
N GLN A 36 9.12 -7.22 -1.29
CA GLN A 36 8.06 -6.94 -2.27
C GLN A 36 7.57 -5.49 -2.15
N TYR A 37 7.39 -4.97 -0.94
CA TYR A 37 7.06 -3.57 -0.75
C TYR A 37 8.11 -2.65 -1.38
N ALA A 38 9.40 -2.97 -1.24
CA ALA A 38 10.50 -2.22 -1.84
C ALA A 38 10.57 -2.32 -3.38
N SER A 39 10.06 -3.39 -4.00
CA SER A 39 9.99 -3.47 -5.47
C SER A 39 8.90 -2.58 -6.07
N GLU A 40 7.85 -2.33 -5.30
CA GLU A 40 6.72 -1.48 -5.68
C GLU A 40 7.01 0.02 -5.47
N GLN A 41 8.05 0.34 -4.69
CA GLN A 41 8.52 1.72 -4.55
C GLN A 41 9.45 2.10 -5.72
N ASN A 42 9.06 3.13 -6.49
CA ASN A 42 9.81 3.57 -7.67
C ASN A 42 11.18 4.20 -7.38
N LYS A 43 11.41 4.70 -6.15
CA LYS A 43 12.65 5.44 -5.78
C LYS A 43 13.53 4.66 -4.81
N ASP A 44 12.93 3.98 -3.85
CA ASP A 44 13.64 3.33 -2.74
C ASP A 44 13.48 1.81 -2.83
N ARG A 45 14.43 1.18 -3.51
CA ARG A 45 14.45 -0.28 -3.72
C ARG A 45 14.95 -1.06 -2.51
N ILE A 46 15.18 -0.39 -1.39
CA ILE A 46 15.55 -0.99 -0.11
C ILE A 46 14.50 -0.55 0.91
N ALA A 47 13.83 -1.51 1.54
CA ALA A 47 12.94 -1.25 2.66
C ALA A 47 13.40 -2.00 3.89
N ILE A 48 13.23 -1.37 5.05
CA ILE A 48 13.56 -1.93 6.36
C ILE A 48 12.24 -2.11 7.11
N TYR A 49 12.00 -3.29 7.66
CA TYR A 49 10.91 -3.57 8.58
C TYR A 49 11.33 -3.15 9.98
N SER A 50 10.88 -1.97 10.38
CA SER A 50 11.14 -1.35 11.69
C SER A 50 9.82 -0.85 12.28
N GLN A 51 9.77 -0.52 13.57
CA GLN A 51 8.54 0.05 14.18
C GLN A 51 8.00 1.26 13.41
N ARG A 52 8.89 2.07 12.81
CA ARG A 52 8.50 3.27 12.06
C ARG A 52 7.87 2.95 10.70
N THR A 53 8.28 1.86 10.07
CA THR A 53 7.93 1.50 8.68
C THR A 53 6.95 0.33 8.61
N GLN A 54 6.84 -0.44 9.69
CA GLN A 54 5.96 -1.59 9.84
C GLN A 54 4.52 -1.25 9.45
N HIS A 55 3.97 -0.16 10.00
CA HIS A 55 2.61 0.27 9.66
C HIS A 55 2.41 0.56 8.18
N ALA A 56 3.41 1.11 7.49
CA ALA A 56 3.31 1.40 6.06
C ALA A 56 3.34 0.13 5.21
N VAL A 57 4.25 -0.81 5.54
CA VAL A 57 4.36 -2.11 4.87
C VAL A 57 3.09 -2.93 5.09
N ASP A 58 2.63 -3.05 6.33
CA ASP A 58 1.45 -3.84 6.68
C ASP A 58 0.18 -3.21 6.05
N ARG A 59 0.05 -1.88 6.07
CA ARG A 59 -1.06 -1.17 5.41
C ARG A 59 -1.07 -1.39 3.89
N TYR A 60 0.10 -1.39 3.25
CA TYR A 60 0.20 -1.61 1.80
C TYR A 60 -0.41 -2.97 1.41
N PHE A 61 0.03 -4.05 2.05
CA PHE A 61 -0.49 -5.39 1.79
C PHE A 61 -1.94 -5.56 2.21
N PHE A 62 -2.35 -4.93 3.31
CA PHE A 62 -3.75 -4.92 3.72
C PHE A 62 -4.65 -4.31 2.64
N ILE A 63 -4.25 -3.16 2.08
CA ILE A 63 -5.02 -2.48 1.04
C ILE A 63 -5.04 -3.32 -0.23
N GLU A 64 -3.89 -3.84 -0.67
CA GLU A 64 -3.78 -4.68 -1.87
C GLU A 64 -4.73 -5.89 -1.81
N GLN A 65 -4.68 -6.65 -0.72
CA GLN A 65 -5.52 -7.84 -0.55
C GLN A 65 -6.99 -7.47 -0.32
N GLY A 66 -7.23 -6.44 0.48
CA GLY A 66 -8.57 -6.05 0.86
C GLY A 66 -9.37 -5.39 -0.26
N LEU A 67 -8.73 -4.63 -1.16
CA LEU A 67 -9.40 -4.05 -2.32
C LEU A 67 -9.97 -5.11 -3.26
N LYS A 68 -9.21 -6.20 -3.49
CA LYS A 68 -9.72 -7.32 -4.30
C LYS A 68 -10.99 -7.91 -3.70
N SER A 69 -10.99 -8.16 -2.39
CA SER A 69 -12.19 -8.66 -1.70
C SER A 69 -13.33 -7.63 -1.68
N ALA A 70 -13.01 -6.34 -1.56
CA ALA A 70 -14.00 -5.27 -1.55
C ALA A 70 -14.72 -5.12 -2.89
N LEU A 71 -14.02 -5.36 -4.00
CA LEU A 71 -14.61 -5.42 -5.35
C LEU A 71 -15.55 -6.63 -5.48
N GLU A 72 -15.07 -7.83 -5.11
CA GLU A 72 -15.86 -9.07 -5.17
C GLU A 72 -17.14 -8.99 -4.33
N LYS A 73 -17.05 -8.40 -3.13
CA LYS A 73 -18.17 -8.26 -2.19
C LYS A 73 -18.96 -6.96 -2.36
N GLN A 74 -18.62 -6.13 -3.34
CA GLN A 74 -19.27 -4.84 -3.61
C GLN A 74 -19.38 -3.93 -2.37
N THR A 75 -18.32 -3.90 -1.54
CA THR A 75 -18.29 -3.09 -0.30
C THR A 75 -17.68 -1.70 -0.51
N LEU A 76 -17.42 -1.32 -1.76
CA LEU A 76 -17.02 0.04 -2.11
C LEU A 76 -18.26 0.92 -2.23
N SER A 77 -18.13 2.18 -1.83
CA SER A 77 -19.18 3.20 -1.97
C SER A 77 -18.63 4.43 -2.67
N VAL A 78 -19.49 5.34 -3.11
CA VAL A 78 -19.09 6.58 -3.77
C VAL A 78 -19.63 7.77 -2.97
N LYS A 79 -18.76 8.75 -2.69
CA LYS A 79 -19.15 10.07 -2.20
C LYS A 79 -18.99 11.08 -3.32
N PHE A 80 -19.74 12.18 -3.26
CA PHE A 80 -19.72 13.24 -4.25
C PHE A 80 -19.22 14.54 -3.63
N GLN A 81 -18.15 15.09 -4.17
CA GLN A 81 -17.63 16.39 -3.76
C GLN A 81 -18.09 17.46 -4.78
N PRO A 82 -18.85 18.49 -4.35
CA PRO A 82 -19.33 19.51 -5.27
C PRO A 82 -18.19 20.38 -5.79
N ILE A 83 -18.23 20.69 -7.08
CA ILE A 83 -17.38 21.69 -7.74
C ILE A 83 -18.22 22.95 -7.92
N ILE A 84 -17.72 24.06 -7.39
CA ILE A 84 -18.45 25.33 -7.31
C ILE A 84 -17.87 26.34 -8.29
N ASN A 85 -18.74 27.06 -9.01
CA ASN A 85 -18.33 28.22 -9.78
C ASN A 85 -17.90 29.35 -8.82
N ALA A 86 -16.63 29.76 -8.88
CA ALA A 86 -16.10 30.75 -7.96
C ALA A 86 -16.75 32.15 -8.05
N LYS A 87 -17.41 32.49 -9.17
CA LYS A 87 -18.09 33.78 -9.37
C LYS A 87 -19.55 33.74 -8.97
N SER A 88 -20.30 32.71 -9.38
CA SER A 88 -21.74 32.60 -9.07
C SER A 88 -22.03 31.90 -7.75
N SER A 89 -21.04 31.21 -7.16
CA SER A 89 -21.22 30.33 -5.99
C SER A 89 -22.20 29.17 -6.21
N GLU A 90 -22.53 28.88 -7.46
CA GLU A 90 -23.43 27.79 -7.81
C GLU A 90 -22.64 26.49 -8.03
N VAL A 91 -23.28 25.36 -7.71
CA VAL A 91 -22.75 24.03 -7.99
C VAL A 91 -22.79 23.80 -9.50
N VAL A 92 -21.64 23.51 -10.11
CA VAL A 92 -21.54 23.24 -11.57
C VAL A 92 -21.44 21.75 -11.88
N SER A 93 -20.84 20.96 -10.99
CA SER A 93 -20.67 19.52 -11.16
C SER A 93 -20.26 18.87 -9.84
N PHE A 94 -20.02 17.56 -9.87
CA PHE A 94 -19.53 16.80 -8.74
C PHE A 94 -18.37 15.90 -9.16
N GLU A 95 -17.37 15.77 -8.30
CA GLU A 95 -16.35 14.74 -8.39
C GLU A 95 -16.84 13.48 -7.66
N SER A 96 -16.81 12.35 -8.37
CA SER A 96 -17.11 11.02 -7.80
C SER A 96 -15.89 10.44 -7.12
N LEU A 97 -15.97 10.23 -5.82
CA LEU A 97 -14.86 9.79 -5.00
C LEU A 97 -15.18 8.44 -4.35
N VAL A 98 -14.45 7.39 -4.76
CA VAL A 98 -14.59 6.04 -4.21
C VAL A 98 -14.20 6.02 -2.73
N ARG A 99 -14.93 5.27 -1.92
CA ARG A 99 -14.71 5.10 -0.48
C ARG A 99 -14.76 3.63 -0.13
N TRP A 100 -13.82 3.22 0.71
CA TRP A 100 -13.80 1.90 1.29
C TRP A 100 -13.65 1.99 2.80
N ARG A 101 -14.56 1.35 3.52
CA ARG A 101 -14.49 1.25 4.98
C ARG A 101 -14.02 -0.14 5.39
N SER A 102 -12.80 -0.23 5.89
CA SER A 102 -12.25 -1.43 6.51
C SER A 102 -12.67 -1.53 7.97
N LYS A 103 -12.90 -2.74 8.47
CA LYS A 103 -13.12 -2.99 9.91
C LYS A 103 -11.86 -2.72 10.74
N GLU A 104 -10.68 -2.96 10.16
CA GLU A 104 -9.39 -2.88 10.86
C GLU A 104 -8.75 -1.49 10.77
N PHE A 105 -8.88 -0.81 9.62
CA PHE A 105 -8.24 0.48 9.35
C PHE A 105 -9.22 1.65 9.18
N GLY A 106 -10.51 1.43 9.38
CA GLY A 106 -11.53 2.46 9.25
C GLY A 106 -11.71 2.94 7.79
N GLU A 107 -11.94 4.24 7.62
CA GLU A 107 -12.07 4.84 6.28
C GLU A 107 -10.71 4.84 5.57
N ILE A 108 -10.68 4.23 4.39
CA ILE A 108 -9.53 4.25 3.49
C ILE A 108 -9.85 5.22 2.37
N TYR A 109 -9.12 6.32 2.36
CA TYR A 109 -9.24 7.38 1.36
C TYR A 109 -8.38 7.04 0.12
N PRO A 110 -8.84 7.43 -1.09
CA PRO A 110 -8.04 7.39 -2.31
C PRO A 110 -6.73 8.17 -2.19
#